data_AF-A0A8J7TZ33-F1
#
_entry.id   AF-A0A8J7TZ33-F1
#
_cell.length_a   1.000
_cell.length_b   1.000
_cell.length_c   1.000
_cell.angle_alpha   90.00
_cell.angle_beta   90.00
_cell.angle_gamma   90.00
#
_symmetry.space_group_name_H-M   'P 1'
#
loop_
_entity.id
_entity.type
_entity.pdbx_description
1 polymer ?
#
loop_
_entity_poly.entity_id
_entity_poly.type
_entity_poly.pdbx_seq_one_letter_code
_entity_poly.pdbx_strand_id
1 'polypeptide(L)'
;MASVPNDRAWYAGAHHRIVSLVRELPPTALHEMVPACPKWTVRDLLAHLCAVARSARDAGTSGRLPSIPTPEQTQVGVDERANATLDQVLDEWAATTEELTAILSPEKLRSQVVHDITQHEADVRGTVGAQR
;
A
#
# COMPACT_ATOMS: atom_id res chain seq x y z
N MET A 1 -14.82 24.92 10.88
CA MET A 1 -14.85 23.44 10.91
C MET A 1 -13.83 22.96 9.89
N ALA A 2 -12.75 22.30 10.30
CA ALA A 2 -11.81 21.72 9.34
C ALA A 2 -12.55 20.65 8.55
N SER A 3 -12.57 20.76 7.22
CA SER A 3 -13.13 19.72 6.35
C SER A 3 -12.36 18.43 6.63
N VAL A 4 -13.06 17.36 7.00
CA VAL A 4 -12.45 16.03 7.16
C VAL A 4 -11.83 15.67 5.80
N PRO A 5 -10.52 15.38 5.70
CA PRO A 5 -9.92 15.12 4.41
C PRO A 5 -10.62 13.95 3.73
N ASN A 6 -10.88 14.10 2.43
CA ASN A 6 -11.50 13.06 1.62
C ASN A 6 -10.48 11.93 1.34
N ASP A 7 -10.94 10.69 1.18
CA ASP A 7 -10.11 9.46 1.10
C ASP A 7 -8.96 9.53 0.13
N ARG A 8 -9.20 10.20 -1.00
CA ARG A 8 -8.21 10.44 -2.02
C ARG A 8 -6.96 11.09 -1.43
N ALA A 9 -7.14 12.12 -0.61
CA ALA A 9 -6.05 12.85 0.02
C ALA A 9 -5.35 12.00 1.10
N TRP A 10 -6.10 11.19 1.86
CA TRP A 10 -5.52 10.28 2.84
C TRP A 10 -4.65 9.21 2.16
N TYR A 11 -5.20 8.53 1.16
CA TYR A 11 -4.49 7.49 0.42
C TYR A 11 -3.25 8.04 -0.29
N ALA A 12 -3.40 9.12 -1.07
CA ALA A 12 -2.28 9.74 -1.78
C ALA A 12 -1.20 10.25 -0.82
N GLY A 13 -1.60 10.83 0.32
CA GLY A 13 -0.68 11.29 1.35
C GLY A 13 0.11 10.15 2.01
N ALA A 14 -0.55 9.05 2.36
CA ALA A 14 0.11 7.87 2.92
C ALA A 14 1.07 7.22 1.91
N HIS A 15 0.62 7.03 0.66
CA HIS A 15 1.46 6.53 -0.43
C HIS A 15 2.72 7.38 -0.59
N HIS A 16 2.58 8.71 -0.69
CA HIS A 16 3.72 9.61 -0.84
C HIS A 16 4.72 9.47 0.33
N ARG A 17 4.24 9.47 1.57
CA ARG A 17 5.11 9.35 2.76
C ARG A 17 5.85 8.01 2.79
N ILE A 18 5.17 6.91 2.49
CA ILE A 18 5.80 5.58 2.44
C ILE A 18 6.88 5.55 1.36
N VAL A 19 6.54 5.96 0.13
CA VAL A 19 7.49 5.97 -1.01
C VAL A 19 8.71 6.82 -0.72
N SER A 20 8.52 8.03 -0.19
CA SER A 20 9.63 8.91 0.19
C SER A 20 10.51 8.26 1.25
N LEU A 21 9.92 7.70 2.31
CA LEU A 21 10.66 7.01 3.36
C LEU A 21 11.51 5.87 2.80
N VAL A 22 10.91 4.95 2.03
CA VAL A 22 11.61 3.73 1.61
C VAL A 22 12.68 3.97 0.54
N ARG A 23 12.60 5.09 -0.20
CA ARG A 23 13.66 5.50 -1.14
C ARG A 23 14.92 5.99 -0.43
N GLU A 24 14.81 6.43 0.82
CA GLU A 24 15.95 6.92 1.61
C GLU A 24 16.59 5.82 2.48
N LEU A 25 15.97 4.65 2.55
CA LEU A 25 16.46 3.54 3.37
C LEU A 25 17.68 2.85 2.75
N PRO A 26 18.60 2.35 3.58
CA PRO A 26 19.62 1.42 3.10
C PRO A 26 18.97 0.11 2.63
N PRO A 27 19.52 -0.58 1.61
CA PRO A 27 18.94 -1.83 1.09
C PRO A 27 18.70 -2.90 2.16
N THR A 28 19.51 -2.93 3.22
CA THR A 28 19.36 -3.88 4.33
C THR A 28 18.05 -3.70 5.09
N ALA A 29 17.54 -2.48 5.24
CA ALA A 29 16.28 -2.21 5.94
C ALA A 29 15.07 -2.78 5.20
N LEU A 30 15.16 -2.94 3.88
CA LEU A 30 14.11 -3.56 3.06
C LEU A 30 13.94 -5.06 3.35
N HIS A 31 14.97 -5.70 3.89
CA HIS A 31 14.99 -7.12 4.26
C HIS A 31 14.64 -7.37 5.73
N GLU A 32 14.37 -6.32 6.51
CA GLU A 32 13.94 -6.48 7.90
C GLU A 32 12.53 -7.06 7.97
N MET A 33 12.33 -8.00 8.89
CA MET A 33 11.02 -8.61 9.14
C MET A 33 10.10 -7.62 9.84
N VAL A 34 8.88 -7.46 9.33
CA VAL A 34 7.88 -6.56 9.92
C VAL A 34 7.26 -7.22 11.16
N PRO A 35 7.39 -6.67 12.39
CA PRO A 35 6.87 -7.33 13.59
C PRO A 35 5.36 -7.56 13.59
N ALA A 36 4.60 -6.62 13.02
CA ALA A 36 3.14 -6.72 12.87
C ALA A 36 2.72 -7.67 11.74
N CYS A 37 3.61 -7.97 10.80
CA CYS A 37 3.40 -8.87 9.67
C CYS A 37 4.56 -9.87 9.58
N PRO A 38 4.71 -10.80 10.54
CA PRO A 38 5.95 -11.54 10.79
C PRO A 38 6.35 -12.54 9.69
N LYS A 39 5.53 -12.71 8.65
CA LYS A 39 5.84 -13.51 7.46
C LYS A 39 6.47 -12.71 6.34
N TRP A 40 6.54 -11.38 6.48
CA TRP A 40 6.91 -10.46 5.43
C TRP A 40 8.06 -9.56 5.87
N THR A 41 8.98 -9.34 4.94
CA THR A 41 9.94 -8.25 5.02
C THR A 41 9.25 -6.91 4.72
N VAL A 42 9.94 -5.79 4.97
CA VAL A 42 9.46 -4.47 4.52
C VAL A 42 9.21 -4.48 3.00
N ARG A 43 10.07 -5.12 2.21
CA ARG A 43 9.90 -5.24 0.76
C ARG A 43 8.64 -6.00 0.37
N ASP A 44 8.31 -7.07 1.08
CA ASP A 44 7.10 -7.86 0.86
C ASP A 44 5.85 -7.07 1.22
N LEU A 45 5.90 -6.28 2.30
CA LEU A 45 4.80 -5.41 2.69
C LEU A 45 4.53 -4.31 1.64
N LEU A 46 5.57 -3.77 1.01
CA LEU A 46 5.42 -2.84 -0.12
C LEU A 46 4.80 -3.53 -1.35
N ALA A 47 5.18 -4.79 -1.63
CA ALA A 47 4.55 -5.58 -2.69
C ALA A 47 3.06 -5.80 -2.41
N HIS A 48 2.72 -6.11 -1.16
CA HIS A 48 1.34 -6.26 -0.71
C HIS A 48 0.52 -4.98 -0.94
N LEU A 49 1.02 -3.82 -0.51
CA LEU A 49 0.33 -2.54 -0.71
C LEU A 49 0.10 -2.20 -2.19
N CYS A 50 1.10 -2.50 -3.04
CA CYS A 50 0.96 -2.39 -4.49
C CYS A 50 -0.14 -3.31 -5.03
N ALA A 51 -0.19 -4.58 -4.58
CA ALA A 51 -1.22 -5.53 -4.98
C ALA A 51 -2.64 -5.12 -4.53
N VAL A 52 -2.78 -4.61 -3.30
CA VAL A 52 -4.05 -4.08 -2.77
C VAL A 52 -4.51 -2.89 -3.61
N ALA A 53 -3.61 -1.96 -3.95
CA ALA A 53 -3.91 -0.83 -4.82
C ALA A 53 -4.44 -1.31 -6.19
N ARG A 54 -3.76 -2.29 -6.80
CA ARG A 54 -4.14 -2.86 -8.10
C ARG A 54 -5.52 -3.52 -8.04
N SER A 55 -5.75 -4.33 -7.02
CA SER A 55 -7.04 -5.00 -6.78
C SER A 55 -8.19 -4.00 -6.58
N ALA A 56 -7.95 -2.97 -5.77
CA ALA A 56 -8.94 -1.90 -5.53
C ALA A 56 -9.24 -1.11 -6.82
N ARG A 57 -8.21 -0.81 -7.62
CA ARG A 57 -8.35 -0.16 -8.94
C ARG A 57 -9.20 -1.03 -9.86
N ASP A 58 -8.87 -2.31 -9.99
CA ASP A 58 -9.58 -3.28 -10.85
C ASP A 58 -11.05 -3.46 -10.43
N ALA A 59 -11.32 -3.53 -9.12
CA ALA A 59 -12.67 -3.59 -8.59
C ALA A 59 -13.46 -2.32 -8.93
N GLY A 60 -12.88 -1.15 -8.69
CA GLY A 60 -13.51 0.14 -8.94
C GLY A 60 -13.84 0.38 -10.42
N THR A 61 -12.91 0.07 -11.34
CA THR A 61 -13.14 0.18 -12.79
C THR A 61 -14.19 -0.81 -13.31
N SER A 62 -14.30 -1.98 -12.67
CA SER A 62 -15.31 -2.98 -12.99
C SER A 62 -16.68 -2.71 -12.34
N GLY A 63 -16.82 -1.64 -11.54
CA GLY A 63 -18.04 -1.37 -10.76
C GLY A 63 -18.32 -2.38 -9.65
N ARG A 64 -17.31 -3.18 -9.25
CA ARG A 64 -17.42 -4.16 -8.16
C ARG A 64 -16.94 -3.56 -6.85
N LEU A 65 -17.48 -4.06 -5.74
CA LEU A 65 -16.89 -3.79 -4.43
C LEU A 65 -15.63 -4.66 -4.28
N PRO A 66 -14.55 -4.13 -3.67
CA PRO A 66 -13.41 -4.95 -3.29
C PRO A 66 -13.85 -6.09 -2.36
N SER A 67 -13.45 -7.32 -2.67
CA SER A 67 -13.61 -8.46 -1.77
C SER A 67 -12.40 -8.58 -0.85
N ILE A 68 -12.61 -8.98 0.40
CA ILE A 68 -11.52 -9.32 1.31
C ILE A 68 -10.83 -10.59 0.77
N PRO A 69 -9.52 -10.55 0.46
CA PRO A 69 -8.80 -11.71 -0.05
C PRO A 69 -8.58 -12.77 1.04
N THR A 70 -8.45 -14.03 0.65
CA THR A 70 -7.89 -15.06 1.53
C THR A 70 -6.39 -14.83 1.76
N PRO A 71 -5.78 -15.44 2.80
CA PRO A 71 -4.33 -15.36 2.99
C PRO A 71 -3.54 -15.84 1.76
N GLU A 72 -4.00 -16.88 1.07
CA GLU A 72 -3.35 -17.41 -0.13
C GLU A 72 -3.43 -16.42 -1.29
N GLN A 73 -4.60 -15.81 -1.50
CA GLN A 73 -4.77 -14.76 -2.51
C GLN A 73 -3.92 -13.52 -2.21
N THR A 74 -3.78 -13.19 -0.93
CA THR A 74 -2.92 -12.10 -0.48
C THR A 74 -1.45 -12.41 -0.79
N GLN A 75 -1.00 -13.64 -0.54
CA GLN A 75 0.36 -14.07 -0.82
C GLN A 75 0.67 -14.09 -2.32
N VAL A 76 -0.29 -14.48 -3.18
CA VAL A 76 -0.11 -14.42 -4.65
C VAL A 76 0.27 -13.01 -5.11
N GLY A 77 -0.38 -11.96 -4.59
CA GLY A 77 -0.05 -10.59 -4.96
C GLY A 77 1.37 -10.16 -4.56
N VAL A 78 1.90 -10.72 -3.47
CA VAL A 78 3.29 -10.53 -3.03
C VAL A 78 4.23 -11.29 -3.96
N ASP A 79 3.94 -12.58 -4.21
CA ASP A 79 4.78 -13.49 -5.01
C ASP A 79 4.92 -13.04 -6.47
N GLU A 80 3.86 -12.46 -7.06
CA GLU A 80 3.88 -11.84 -8.40
C GLU A 80 5.01 -10.82 -8.56
N ARG A 81 5.45 -10.20 -7.47
CA ARG A 81 6.47 -9.13 -7.42
C ARG A 81 7.80 -9.59 -6.82
N ALA A 82 7.96 -10.88 -6.52
CA ALA A 82 9.15 -11.41 -5.85
C ALA A 82 10.45 -11.18 -6.65
N ASN A 83 10.37 -11.19 -7.99
CA ASN A 83 11.51 -10.96 -8.87
C ASN A 83 11.66 -9.49 -9.31
N ALA A 84 10.76 -8.60 -8.89
CA ALA A 84 10.80 -7.18 -9.25
C ALA A 84 11.72 -6.40 -8.31
N THR A 85 12.49 -5.46 -8.87
CA THR A 85 13.25 -4.50 -8.07
C THR A 85 12.32 -3.65 -7.22
N LEU A 86 12.86 -3.01 -6.18
CA LEU A 86 12.07 -2.05 -5.39
C LEU A 86 11.50 -0.96 -6.29
N ASP A 87 12.31 -0.35 -7.16
CA ASP A 87 11.87 0.72 -8.05
C ASP A 87 10.72 0.27 -8.96
N GLN A 88 10.78 -0.93 -9.52
CA GLN A 88 9.69 -1.46 -10.35
C GLN A 88 8.36 -1.55 -9.57
N VAL A 89 8.40 -1.95 -8.30
CA VAL A 89 7.19 -2.00 -7.47
C VAL A 89 6.71 -0.61 -7.07
N LEU A 90 7.61 0.32 -6.75
CA LEU A 90 7.24 1.69 -6.43
C LEU A 90 6.64 2.40 -7.65
N ASP A 91 7.17 2.16 -8.84
CA ASP A 91 6.67 2.75 -10.09
C ASP A 91 5.29 2.17 -10.46
N GLU A 92 5.12 0.85 -10.33
CA GLU A 92 3.80 0.20 -10.51
C GLU A 92 2.78 0.76 -9.50
N TRP A 93 3.17 0.88 -8.23
CA TRP A 93 2.29 1.36 -7.18
C TRP A 93 1.94 2.84 -7.37
N ALA A 94 2.87 3.67 -7.81
CA ALA A 94 2.64 5.07 -8.12
C ALA A 94 1.64 5.26 -9.27
N ALA A 95 1.83 4.54 -10.39
CA ALA A 95 0.89 4.57 -11.50
C ALA A 95 -0.52 4.09 -11.08
N THR A 96 -0.57 3.01 -10.31
CA THR A 96 -1.84 2.48 -9.77
C THR A 96 -2.50 3.46 -8.82
N THR A 97 -1.73 4.18 -8.01
CA THR A 97 -2.25 5.20 -7.09
C THR A 97 -2.89 6.38 -7.84
N GLU A 98 -2.30 6.81 -8.95
CA GLU A 98 -2.88 7.86 -9.80
C GLU A 98 -4.26 7.45 -10.32
N GLU A 99 -4.38 6.24 -10.86
CA GLU A 99 -5.66 5.72 -11.37
C GLU A 99 -6.68 5.45 -10.24
N LEU A 100 -6.23 4.84 -9.15
CA LEU A 100 -7.07 4.53 -8.00
C LEU A 100 -7.61 5.82 -7.39
N THR A 101 -6.76 6.83 -7.20
CA THR A 101 -7.21 8.12 -6.68
C THR A 101 -8.28 8.72 -7.57
N ALA A 102 -8.15 8.66 -8.91
CA ALA A 102 -9.15 9.14 -9.87
C ALA A 102 -10.56 8.56 -9.63
N ILE A 103 -10.67 7.31 -9.18
CA ILE A 103 -11.95 6.61 -8.96
C ILE A 103 -12.36 6.50 -7.48
N LEU A 104 -11.48 6.86 -6.53
CA LEU A 104 -11.79 6.90 -5.10
C LEU A 104 -12.91 7.92 -4.84
N SER A 105 -14.07 7.43 -4.40
CA SER A 105 -15.20 8.25 -3.98
C SER A 105 -15.39 8.21 -2.45
N PRO A 106 -15.87 9.32 -1.85
CA PRO A 106 -16.11 9.44 -0.41
C PRO A 106 -16.95 8.32 0.24
N GLU A 107 -17.74 7.56 -0.54
CA GLU A 107 -18.79 6.68 -0.03
C GLU A 107 -18.51 5.19 -0.25
N LYS A 108 -17.76 4.80 -1.30
CA LYS A 108 -17.65 3.38 -1.72
C LYS A 108 -16.34 2.70 -1.35
N LEU A 109 -15.30 3.49 -1.07
CA LEU A 109 -13.94 3.00 -0.87
C LEU A 109 -13.31 3.51 0.43
N ARG A 110 -14.10 4.26 1.22
CA ARG A 110 -13.71 5.05 2.40
C ARG A 110 -12.99 4.27 3.49
N SER A 111 -13.28 2.97 3.65
CA SER A 111 -12.84 2.24 4.85
C SER A 111 -11.67 1.28 4.62
N GLN A 112 -11.61 0.53 3.52
CA GLN A 112 -10.68 -0.61 3.47
C GLN A 112 -9.28 -0.21 2.98
N VAL A 113 -9.16 0.31 1.75
CA VAL A 113 -7.84 0.61 1.15
C VAL A 113 -7.12 1.77 1.85
N VAL A 114 -7.87 2.74 2.40
CA VAL A 114 -7.33 3.85 3.19
C VAL A 114 -6.87 3.36 4.57
N HIS A 115 -7.63 2.48 5.21
CA HIS A 115 -7.23 1.90 6.49
C HIS A 115 -5.98 1.04 6.33
N ASP A 116 -5.98 0.18 5.31
CA ASP A 116 -4.87 -0.73 4.98
C ASP A 116 -3.55 0.02 4.81
N ILE A 117 -3.50 1.02 3.91
CA ILE A 117 -2.29 1.81 3.69
C ILE A 117 -1.87 2.61 4.94
N THR A 118 -2.83 3.10 5.73
CA THR A 118 -2.51 3.89 6.94
C THR A 118 -1.94 3.01 8.04
N GLN A 119 -2.47 1.80 8.22
CA GLN A 119 -1.96 0.83 9.17
C GLN A 119 -0.54 0.38 8.76
N HIS A 120 -0.36 0.01 7.50
CA HIS A 120 0.93 -0.47 7.02
C HIS A 120 1.98 0.63 6.87
N GLU A 121 1.59 1.91 6.74
CA GLU A 121 2.52 3.02 6.94
C GLU A 121 3.17 2.96 8.34
N ALA A 122 2.34 2.75 9.38
CA ALA A 122 2.83 2.67 10.75
C ALA A 122 3.72 1.44 10.96
N ASP A 123 3.37 0.30 10.33
CA ASP A 123 4.16 -0.93 10.41
C ASP A 123 5.55 -0.77 9.77
N VAL A 124 5.62 -0.15 8.58
CA VAL A 124 6.91 0.15 7.92
C VAL A 124 7.74 1.07 8.80
N ARG A 125 7.16 2.18 9.28
CA ARG A 125 7.86 3.15 10.14
C ARG A 125 8.36 2.53 11.44
N GLY A 126 7.54 1.71 12.08
CA GLY A 126 7.89 1.00 13.30
C GLY A 126 9.03 0.00 13.10
N THR A 127 9.06 -0.66 11.94
CA THR A 127 10.12 -1.61 11.58
C THR A 127 11.45 -0.88 11.40
N VAL A 128 11.47 0.21 10.63
CA VAL A 128 12.71 0.90 10.24
C VAL A 128 13.15 2.01 11.21
N GLY A 129 12.49 2.13 12.36
CA GLY A 129 12.82 3.12 13.39
C GLY A 129 12.55 4.58 13.02
N ALA A 130 11.76 4.84 11.98
CA ALA A 130 11.44 6.20 11.51
C ALA A 130 10.28 6.80 12.30
N GLN A 131 10.59 7.47 13.43
CA GLN A 131 9.58 8.17 14.23
C GLN A 131 9.29 9.58 13.69
N ARG A 132 8.00 9.81 13.39
CA ARG A 132 7.36 11.05 12.90
C ARG A 132 7.95 11.61 11.60
#